data_AF-A0A962D795-F1
#
_entry.id   AF-A0A962D795-F1
#
_cell.length_a   1.000
_cell.length_b   1.000
_cell.length_c   1.000
_cell.angle_alpha   90.00
_cell.angle_beta   90.00
_cell.angle_gamma   90.00
#
_symmetry.space_group_name_H-M   'P 1'
#
loop_
_entity.id
_entity.type
_entity.pdbx_description
1 polymer ?
#
loop_
_entity_poly.entity_id
_entity_poly.type
_entity_poly.pdbx_seq_one_letter_code
_entity_poly.pdbx_strand_id
1 'polypeptide(L)' 'MSRFFRRKKFCKFTAEGITEIDYKDLNTLKQYVSESGKIVPSRI' A
#
# COMPACT_ATOMS: atom_id res chain seq x y z
N MET A 1 -20.80 -4.02 -23.63
CA MET A 1 -19.57 -3.25 -23.34
C MET A 1 -19.16 -3.55 -21.91
N SER A 2 -18.05 -4.26 -21.71
CA SER A 2 -17.52 -4.54 -20.37
C SER A 2 -17.22 -3.21 -19.67
N ARG A 3 -17.88 -2.95 -18.54
CA ARG A 3 -17.52 -1.86 -17.64
C ARG A 3 -16.10 -2.15 -17.15
N PHE A 4 -15.11 -1.46 -17.69
CA PHE A 4 -13.76 -1.47 -17.14
C PHE A 4 -13.83 -0.88 -15.73
N PHE A 5 -13.90 -1.73 -14.71
CA PHE A 5 -13.81 -1.30 -13.32
C PHE A 5 -12.38 -0.83 -13.05
N ARG A 6 -12.15 0.48 -13.22
CA ARG A 6 -10.88 1.10 -12.83
C ARG A 6 -10.83 1.11 -11.31
N ARG A 7 -9.86 0.37 -10.75
CA ARG A 7 -9.53 0.47 -9.32
C ARG A 7 -9.10 1.91 -9.04
N LYS A 8 -9.78 2.59 -8.11
CA LYS A 8 -9.40 3.95 -7.71
C LYS A 8 -7.99 3.87 -7.10
N LYS A 9 -7.11 4.80 -7.50
CA LYS A 9 -5.81 4.97 -6.84
C LYS A 9 -6.09 5.34 -5.38
N PHE A 10 -5.62 4.50 -4.48
CA PHE A 10 -5.78 4.68 -3.04
C PHE A 10 -4.40 4.55 -2.40
N CYS A 11 -4.08 5.49 -1.52
CA CYS A 11 -2.88 5.42 -0.70
C CYS A 11 -3.30 5.57 0.76
N LYS A 12 -3.01 4.54 1.54
CA LYS A 12 -3.38 4.47 2.96
C LYS A 12 -2.73 5.60 3.76
N PHE A 13 -1.45 5.85 3.53
CA PHE A 13 -0.69 6.91 4.21
C PHE A 13 -1.30 8.30 4.01
N THR A 14 -1.74 8.61 2.78
CA THR A 14 -2.36 9.91 2.48
C THR A 14 -3.77 10.03 3.04
N ALA A 15 -4.51 8.92 3.13
CA ALA A 15 -5.82 8.89 3.75
C ALA A 15 -5.75 9.05 5.29
N GLU A 16 -4.69 8.54 5.92
CA GLU A 16 -4.44 8.65 7.36
C GLU A 16 -3.69 9.95 7.74
N GLY A 17 -3.31 10.78 6.77
CA GLY A 17 -2.61 12.05 7.01
C GLY A 17 -1.16 11.89 7.46
N ILE A 18 -0.55 10.73 7.20
CA ILE A 18 0.83 10.43 7.59
C ILE A 18 1.78 11.15 6.63
N THR A 19 2.61 12.04 7.18
CA THR A 19 3.60 12.82 6.42
C THR A 19 4.94 12.12 6.27
N GLU A 20 5.31 11.27 7.23
CA GLU A 20 6.60 10.57 7.27
C GLU A 20 6.40 9.10 7.67
N ILE A 21 7.14 8.20 7.01
CA ILE A 21 7.11 6.76 7.28
C ILE A 21 8.39 6.40 8.03
N ASP A 22 8.25 5.96 9.29
CA ASP A 22 9.37 5.48 10.10
C ASP A 22 9.65 3.99 9.80
N TYR A 23 10.93 3.64 9.67
CA TYR A 23 11.38 2.24 9.50
C TYR A 23 11.16 1.39 10.75
N LYS A 24 10.99 2.02 11.92
CA LYS A 24 10.74 1.34 13.18
C LYS A 24 9.30 0.86 13.32
N ASP A 25 8.37 1.38 12.52
CA ASP A 25 6.99 0.92 12.52
C ASP A 25 6.81 -0.35 11.69
N LEU A 26 7.22 -1.46 12.29
CA LEU A 26 7.15 -2.78 11.66
C LEU A 26 5.72 -3.23 11.36
N ASN A 27 4.72 -2.72 12.10
CA ASN A 27 3.33 -3.14 11.95
C ASN A 27 2.72 -2.62 10.65
N THR A 28 3.03 -1.37 10.28
CA THR A 28 2.57 -0.79 9.01
C THR A 28 3.37 -1.35 7.83
N LEU A 29 4.70 -1.43 7.96
CA LEU A 29 5.58 -1.91 6.89
C LEU A 29 5.31 -3.37 6.52
N LYS A 30 4.97 -4.23 7.49
CA LYS A 30 4.66 -5.64 7.24
C LYS A 30 3.47 -5.84 6.29
N GLN A 31 2.54 -4.88 6.22
CA GLN A 31 1.39 -4.94 5.30
C GLN A 31 1.81 -4.74 3.83
N TYR A 32 2.99 -4.18 3.58
CA TYR A 32 3.54 -3.92 2.25
C TYR A 32 4.61 -4.94 1.83
N VAL A 33 4.77 -6.01 2.60
CA VAL A 33 5.73 -7.09 2.35
C VAL A 33 4.97 -8.39 2.13
N SER A 34 5.35 -9.15 1.11
CA SER A 34 4.79 -10.48 0.81
C SER A 34 5.27 -11.51 1.84
N GLU A 35 4.60 -12.66 1.92
CA GLU A 35 4.99 -13.76 2.82
C GLU A 35 6.44 -14.23 2.59
N SER A 36 6.96 -14.05 1.38
CA SER A 36 8.33 -14.38 1.00
C SER A 36 9.36 -13.29 1.34
N GLY A 37 8.93 -12.19 1.97
CA GLY A 37 9.79 -11.04 2.32
C GLY A 37 10.04 -10.06 1.17
N LYS A 38 9.29 -10.13 0.06
CA LYS A 38 9.45 -9.20 -1.08
C LYS A 38 8.52 -8.00 -0.93
N ILE A 39 8.93 -6.84 -1.41
CA ILE A 39 8.08 -5.63 -1.40
C ILE A 39 6.94 -5.78 -2.40
N VAL A 40 5.72 -5.46 -1.97
CA VAL A 40 4.53 -5.48 -2.83
C VAL A 40 4.57 -4.29 -3.82
N PRO A 41 4.39 -4.52 -5.13
CA PRO A 41 4.37 -3.44 -6.12
C PRO A 41 3.16 -2.50 -5.93
N SER A 42 3.35 -1.21 -6.22
CA SER A 42 2.30 -0.17 -6.11
C SER A 42 1.08 -0.35 -7.03
N ARG A 43 1.15 -1.28 -8.00
CA ARG A 43 0.04 -1.60 -8.91
C ARG A 43 -1.03 -2.49 -8.24
N ILE A 44 -0.66 -3.22 -7.19
CA ILE A 44 -1.49 -4.22 -6.51
C ILE A 44 -2.14 -3.60 -5.29
#